data_AF-A0A486NRV9-F1
#
_entry.id   AF-A0A486NRV9-F1
#
_cell.length_a   1.000
_cell.length_b   1.000
_cell.length_c   1.000
_cell.angle_alpha   90.00
_cell.angle_beta   90.00
_cell.angle_gamma   90.00
#
_symmetry.space_group_name_H-M   'P 1'
#
loop_
_entity.id
_entity.type
_entity.pdbx_description
1 polymer ?
#
loop_
_entity_poly.entity_id
_entity_poly.type
_entity_poly.pdbx_seq_one_letter_code
_entity_poly.pdbx_strand_id
1 'polypeptide(L)'
;MSALFERAQKTVVMITSVPVTAAELDTATWLNLSCTIKQASFTAGQKNDIDVTTLCSDETENINGLPAPSEMSLSGNFYRNPAQDALREAYDNDGVYGFKVIFPSGNGFLMRAEVRQHTWDSQTNGVVAATFSLRLKGKPTNINAPGVLSFATDLPASQTVSAGSALTMGVVVQGGTAPYTYAWKKGTSTVSGQTSATFTKASAVSGDAGVYSCVVTDADGTVITSSDCTVTIN
;
A
#
# COMPACT_ATOMS: atom_id res chain seq x y z
N MET A 1 10.87 19.62 20.58
CA MET A 1 10.58 18.93 19.31
C MET A 1 9.98 17.57 19.63
N SER A 2 8.66 17.50 19.78
CA SER A 2 7.95 16.23 19.79
C SER A 2 8.06 15.63 18.39
N ALA A 3 8.49 14.37 18.28
CA ALA A 3 8.48 13.68 16.99
C ALA A 3 7.05 13.72 16.45
N LEU A 4 6.86 14.18 15.19
CA LEU A 4 5.56 14.32 14.52
C LEU A 4 4.71 13.03 14.47
N PHE A 5 5.24 11.92 14.97
CA PHE A 5 4.56 10.65 15.16
C PHE A 5 4.88 10.14 16.57
N GLU A 6 3.92 10.21 17.49
CA GLU A 6 3.94 9.53 18.79
C GLU A 6 3.85 8.00 18.55
N ARG A 7 4.93 7.45 18.00
CA ARG A 7 5.26 6.05 17.69
C ARG A 7 4.07 5.07 17.65
N ALA A 8 3.52 4.87 16.46
CA ALA A 8 2.68 3.73 16.03
C ALA A 8 1.17 3.74 16.32
N GLN A 9 0.56 4.82 16.82
CA GLN A 9 -0.91 4.89 16.88
C GLN A 9 -1.50 4.74 15.46
N LYS A 10 -2.39 3.74 15.26
CA LYS A 10 -2.97 3.31 13.96
C LYS A 10 -2.07 2.47 13.05
N THR A 11 -0.89 2.02 13.49
CA THR A 11 -0.13 1.02 12.72
C THR A 11 -0.93 -0.29 12.66
N VAL A 12 -1.13 -0.80 11.45
CA VAL A 12 -1.84 -2.06 11.21
C VAL A 12 -0.82 -3.17 11.00
N VAL A 13 -0.86 -4.19 11.86
CA VAL A 13 -0.05 -5.41 11.74
C VAL A 13 -0.97 -6.57 11.40
N MET A 14 -0.60 -7.35 10.40
CA MET A 14 -1.37 -8.52 9.95
C MET A 14 -0.46 -9.72 9.67
N ILE A 15 -1.03 -10.91 9.83
CA ILE A 15 -0.43 -12.20 9.45
C ILE A 15 -1.38 -12.92 8.49
N THR A 16 -0.87 -13.75 7.57
CA THR A 16 -1.71 -14.64 6.78
C THR A 16 -2.35 -15.73 7.65
N SER A 17 -3.54 -16.19 7.31
CA SER A 17 -4.21 -17.26 8.07
C SER A 17 -3.54 -18.63 7.94
N VAL A 18 -2.73 -18.83 6.91
CA VAL A 18 -2.03 -20.08 6.56
C VAL A 18 -0.63 -19.76 6.01
N PRO A 19 0.27 -20.76 5.91
CA PRO A 19 1.55 -20.61 5.22
C PRO A 19 1.36 -20.20 3.76
N VAL A 20 2.27 -19.38 3.23
CA VAL A 20 2.19 -18.83 1.86
C VAL A 20 3.53 -18.79 1.14
N THR A 21 3.49 -19.03 -0.17
CA THR A 21 4.59 -18.72 -1.09
C THR A 21 4.57 -17.24 -1.50
N ALA A 22 5.57 -16.82 -2.28
CA ALA A 22 5.62 -15.44 -2.78
C ALA A 22 4.47 -15.13 -3.76
N ALA A 23 4.01 -16.11 -4.54
CA ALA A 23 2.95 -15.92 -5.53
C ALA A 23 1.53 -15.89 -4.91
N GLU A 24 1.36 -16.51 -3.75
CA GLU A 24 0.05 -16.61 -3.08
C GLU A 24 -0.25 -15.41 -2.16
N LEU A 25 0.71 -14.48 -2.02
CA LEU A 25 0.65 -13.39 -1.06
C LEU A 25 -0.45 -12.37 -1.38
N ASP A 26 -0.77 -12.20 -2.67
CA ASP A 26 -1.76 -11.23 -3.16
C ASP A 26 -3.20 -11.69 -2.93
N THR A 27 -3.44 -13.01 -2.94
CA THR A 27 -4.76 -13.61 -2.72
C THR A 27 -4.94 -14.18 -1.31
N ALA A 28 -3.91 -14.08 -0.48
CA ALA A 28 -3.92 -14.60 0.88
C ALA A 28 -4.99 -13.92 1.76
N THR A 29 -5.56 -14.69 2.68
CA THR A 29 -6.45 -14.16 3.73
C THR A 29 -5.61 -13.61 4.89
N TRP A 30 -5.89 -12.38 5.30
CA TRP A 30 -5.13 -11.65 6.32
C TRP A 30 -5.90 -11.57 7.64
N LEU A 31 -5.21 -11.90 8.73
CA LEU A 31 -5.70 -11.82 10.10
C LEU A 31 -5.07 -10.62 10.81
N ASN A 32 -5.88 -9.84 11.51
CA ASN A 32 -5.46 -8.59 12.13
C ASN A 32 -4.85 -8.81 13.53
N LEU A 33 -3.61 -8.36 13.71
CA LEU A 33 -2.85 -8.43 14.95
C LEU A 33 -2.83 -7.11 15.73
N SER A 34 -3.30 -6.01 15.13
CA SER A 34 -3.12 -4.63 15.61
C SER A 34 -3.76 -4.34 16.96
N CYS A 35 -4.81 -5.08 17.33
CA CYS A 35 -5.45 -4.94 18.66
C CYS A 35 -4.65 -5.63 19.78
N THR A 36 -3.68 -6.47 19.44
CA THR A 36 -2.93 -7.27 20.42
C THR A 36 -1.44 -6.94 20.44
N ILE A 37 -0.86 -6.55 19.30
CA ILE A 37 0.54 -6.13 19.19
C ILE A 37 0.66 -4.66 19.55
N LYS A 38 1.60 -4.35 20.46
CA LYS A 38 1.90 -2.99 20.89
C LYS A 38 3.11 -2.42 20.17
N GLN A 39 4.04 -3.27 19.76
CA GLN A 39 5.27 -2.86 19.12
C GLN A 39 5.70 -3.89 18.07
N ALA A 40 6.12 -3.37 16.93
CA ALA A 40 6.77 -4.10 15.86
C ALA A 40 8.15 -3.47 15.64
N SER A 41 9.21 -4.26 15.76
CA SER A 41 10.59 -3.81 15.50
C SER A 41 11.21 -4.67 14.42
N PHE A 42 11.83 -4.03 13.43
CA PHE A 42 12.51 -4.69 12.33
C PHE A 42 14.01 -4.36 12.36
N THR A 43 14.84 -5.36 12.10
CA THR A 43 16.28 -5.21 11.96
C THR A 43 16.72 -5.91 10.68
N ALA A 44 17.23 -5.12 9.73
CA ALA A 44 17.80 -5.67 8.51
C ALA A 44 19.03 -6.51 8.85
N GLY A 45 19.20 -7.62 8.15
CA GLY A 45 20.39 -8.45 8.30
C GLY A 45 21.65 -7.72 7.88
N GLN A 46 22.72 -7.90 8.66
CA GLN A 46 24.03 -7.34 8.31
C GLN A 46 24.59 -8.05 7.07
N LYS A 47 25.34 -7.30 6.26
CA LYS A 47 26.18 -7.87 5.21
C LYS A 47 27.53 -8.19 5.83
N ASN A 48 28.05 -9.36 5.54
CA ASN A 48 29.43 -9.68 5.87
C ASN A 48 30.33 -9.06 4.81
N ASP A 49 31.45 -8.48 5.22
CA ASP A 49 32.51 -8.13 4.30
C ASP A 49 33.37 -9.37 4.10
N ILE A 50 33.44 -9.84 2.85
CA ILE A 50 34.32 -10.94 2.46
C ILE A 50 35.63 -10.31 2.03
N ASP A 51 36.68 -10.60 2.79
CA ASP A 51 38.04 -10.26 2.41
C ASP A 51 38.45 -11.09 1.19
N VAL A 52 38.80 -10.39 0.10
CA VAL A 52 39.27 -10.97 -1.15
C VAL A 52 40.68 -10.50 -1.49
N THR A 53 41.39 -9.95 -0.50
CA THR A 53 42.76 -9.46 -0.65
C THR A 53 43.65 -10.54 -1.23
N THR A 54 44.35 -10.19 -2.31
CA THR A 54 45.27 -11.10 -2.99
C THR A 54 46.72 -10.73 -2.68
N LEU A 55 47.66 -11.62 -2.98
CA LEU A 55 49.09 -11.35 -2.75
C LEU A 55 49.65 -10.19 -3.60
N CYS A 56 48.93 -9.78 -4.64
CA CYS A 56 49.26 -8.60 -5.45
C CYS A 56 48.48 -7.34 -5.03
N SER A 57 47.61 -7.44 -4.04
CA SER A 57 46.87 -6.28 -3.53
C SER A 57 47.79 -5.44 -2.64
N ASP A 58 47.84 -4.14 -2.92
CA ASP A 58 48.62 -3.17 -2.14
C ASP A 58 47.89 -2.73 -0.86
N GLU A 59 46.58 -2.97 -0.78
CA GLU A 59 45.70 -2.68 0.36
C GLU A 59 44.64 -3.78 0.54
N THR A 60 43.94 -3.79 1.68
CA THR A 60 42.86 -4.75 1.93
C THR A 60 41.67 -4.48 1.00
N GLU A 61 41.22 -5.52 0.30
CA GLU A 61 40.08 -5.47 -0.61
C GLU A 61 38.93 -6.31 -0.07
N ASN A 62 37.74 -5.71 0.01
CA ASN A 62 36.54 -6.40 0.48
C ASN A 62 35.44 -6.35 -0.57
N ILE A 63 34.70 -7.45 -0.70
CA ILE A 63 33.41 -7.49 -1.41
C ILE A 63 32.28 -7.80 -0.45
N ASN A 64 31.07 -7.32 -0.77
CA ASN A 64 29.89 -7.62 0.03
C ASN A 64 29.51 -9.11 -0.11
N GLY A 65 29.51 -9.82 1.01
CA GLY A 65 28.96 -11.16 1.13
C GLY A 65 27.42 -11.21 1.11
N LEU A 66 26.88 -12.42 1.16
CA LEU A 66 25.45 -12.62 1.24
C LEU A 66 24.91 -12.03 2.56
N PRO A 67 23.80 -11.29 2.53
CA PRO A 67 23.22 -10.70 3.73
C PRO A 67 22.67 -11.79 4.65
N ALA A 68 22.85 -11.62 5.96
CA ALA A 68 22.12 -12.38 6.95
C ALA A 68 20.60 -12.21 6.76
N PRO A 69 19.78 -13.20 7.18
CA PRO A 69 18.34 -13.00 7.16
C PRO A 69 17.97 -11.84 8.10
N SER A 70 17.02 -11.02 7.65
CA SER A 70 16.51 -9.95 8.50
C SER A 70 15.62 -10.53 9.59
N GLU A 71 15.57 -9.88 10.73
CA GLU A 71 14.78 -10.31 11.88
C GLU A 71 13.74 -9.25 12.23
N MET A 72 12.62 -9.72 12.78
CA MET A 72 11.55 -8.87 13.26
C MET A 72 11.08 -9.39 14.61
N SER A 73 10.64 -8.50 15.49
CA SER A 73 9.99 -8.85 16.74
C SER A 73 8.63 -8.15 16.83
N LEU A 74 7.62 -8.92 17.24
CA LEU A 74 6.27 -8.46 17.52
C LEU A 74 6.00 -8.68 19.00
N SER A 75 5.88 -7.59 19.77
CA SER A 75 5.59 -7.64 21.19
C SER A 75 4.24 -6.99 21.50
N GLY A 76 3.50 -7.59 22.42
CA GLY A 76 2.11 -7.23 22.70
C GLY A 76 1.53 -7.88 23.95
N ASN A 77 0.21 -7.79 24.08
CA ASN A 77 -0.52 -8.53 25.10
C ASN A 77 -0.83 -9.93 24.56
N PHE A 78 -0.69 -10.95 25.41
CA PHE A 78 -1.19 -12.28 25.12
C PHE A 78 -2.71 -12.23 24.98
N TYR A 79 -3.21 -12.82 23.91
CA TYR A 79 -4.64 -12.96 23.67
C TYR A 79 -4.92 -14.23 22.85
N ARG A 80 -6.05 -14.88 23.09
CA ARG A 80 -6.52 -15.98 22.23
C ARG A 80 -7.46 -15.42 21.17
N ASN A 81 -6.93 -15.28 19.97
CA ASN A 81 -7.68 -14.95 18.76
C ASN A 81 -7.03 -15.66 17.56
N PRO A 82 -7.74 -15.77 16.43
CA PRO A 82 -7.21 -16.45 15.25
C PRO A 82 -5.84 -15.91 14.80
N ALA A 83 -5.59 -14.62 14.96
CA ALA A 83 -4.34 -13.99 14.54
C ALA A 83 -3.13 -14.41 15.39
N GLN A 84 -3.25 -14.41 16.72
CA GLN A 84 -2.17 -14.91 17.58
C GLN A 84 -2.08 -16.43 17.61
N ASP A 85 -3.20 -17.13 17.38
CA ASP A 85 -3.19 -18.58 17.20
C ASP A 85 -2.39 -18.94 15.94
N ALA A 86 -2.57 -18.20 14.83
CA ALA A 86 -1.74 -18.36 13.63
C ALA A 86 -0.25 -18.09 13.87
N LEU A 87 0.13 -17.13 14.74
CA LEU A 87 1.53 -16.93 15.13
C LEU A 87 2.12 -18.12 15.88
N ARG A 88 1.32 -18.78 16.72
CA ARG A 88 1.74 -19.99 17.46
C ARG A 88 1.81 -21.19 16.53
N GLU A 89 0.80 -21.38 15.69
CA GLU A 89 0.79 -22.44 14.68
C GLU A 89 1.96 -22.31 13.70
N ALA A 90 2.31 -21.07 13.32
CA ALA A 90 3.48 -20.80 12.48
C ALA A 90 4.81 -21.23 13.11
N TYR A 91 4.90 -21.22 14.45
CA TYR A 91 6.04 -21.77 15.16
C TYR A 91 5.99 -23.30 15.19
N ASP A 92 4.82 -23.88 15.51
CA ASP A 92 4.67 -25.32 15.65
C ASP A 92 4.83 -26.08 14.32
N ASN A 93 4.51 -25.45 13.20
CA ASN A 93 4.55 -26.07 11.87
C ASN A 93 5.76 -25.66 11.00
N ASP A 94 6.66 -24.82 11.53
CA ASP A 94 7.83 -24.27 10.81
C ASP A 94 7.46 -23.59 9.46
N GLY A 95 6.21 -23.17 9.31
CA GLY A 95 5.67 -22.62 8.07
C GLY A 95 6.15 -21.19 7.82
N VAL A 96 6.19 -20.81 6.53
CA VAL A 96 6.48 -19.44 6.13
C VAL A 96 5.18 -18.68 5.93
N TYR A 97 4.94 -17.67 6.75
CA TYR A 97 3.73 -16.85 6.72
C TYR A 97 4.01 -15.47 6.14
N GLY A 98 2.97 -14.83 5.60
CA GLY A 98 3.02 -13.45 5.16
C GLY A 98 2.74 -12.50 6.33
N PHE A 99 3.46 -11.39 6.37
CA PHE A 99 3.30 -10.32 7.36
C PHE A 99 3.18 -8.98 6.65
N LYS A 100 2.20 -8.18 7.08
CA LYS A 100 2.02 -6.79 6.63
C LYS A 100 2.15 -5.88 7.84
N VAL A 101 2.96 -4.83 7.69
CA VAL A 101 3.05 -3.72 8.65
C VAL A 101 2.76 -2.45 7.87
N ILE A 102 1.61 -1.83 8.12
CA ILE A 102 1.18 -0.59 7.46
C ILE A 102 1.20 0.51 8.51
N PHE A 103 2.00 1.53 8.29
CA PHE A 103 2.10 2.70 9.15
C PHE A 103 0.91 3.63 8.94
N PRO A 104 0.69 4.61 9.85
CA PRO A 104 -0.41 5.57 9.71
C PRO A 104 -0.38 6.38 8.42
N SER A 105 0.78 6.46 7.76
CA SER A 105 0.92 7.11 6.45
C SER A 105 0.37 6.29 5.29
N GLY A 106 -0.06 5.04 5.50
CA GLY A 106 -0.41 4.08 4.45
C GLY A 106 0.80 3.38 3.82
N ASN A 107 2.02 3.87 4.06
CA ASN A 107 3.25 3.19 3.67
C ASN A 107 3.54 2.05 4.65
N GLY A 108 4.32 1.08 4.23
CA GLY A 108 4.59 -0.08 5.04
C GLY A 108 5.55 -1.07 4.42
N PHE A 109 5.58 -2.25 5.01
CA PHE A 109 6.36 -3.37 4.53
C PHE A 109 5.50 -4.62 4.45
N LEU A 110 5.67 -5.35 3.36
CA LEU A 110 5.16 -6.68 3.14
C LEU A 110 6.35 -7.63 3.19
N MET A 111 6.25 -8.68 3.99
CA MET A 111 7.36 -9.61 4.18
C MET A 111 6.85 -11.03 4.40
N ARG A 112 7.73 -12.00 4.18
CA ARG A 112 7.49 -13.40 4.50
C ARG A 112 8.48 -13.82 5.58
N ALA A 113 8.01 -14.52 6.61
CA ALA A 113 8.85 -14.92 7.72
C ALA A 113 8.40 -16.24 8.33
N GLU A 114 9.34 -16.94 8.96
CA GLU A 114 9.07 -18.03 9.90
C GLU A 114 9.09 -17.46 11.33
N VAL A 115 8.24 -18.00 12.21
CA VAL A 115 8.29 -17.66 13.64
C VAL A 115 9.33 -18.56 14.29
N ARG A 116 10.37 -17.96 14.89
CA ARG A 116 11.50 -18.69 15.49
C ARG A 116 11.30 -19.00 16.95
N GLN A 117 10.55 -18.14 17.62
CA GLN A 117 10.38 -18.20 19.06
C GLN A 117 9.14 -17.40 19.42
N HIS A 118 8.43 -17.87 20.45
CA HIS A 118 7.45 -17.08 21.14
C HIS A 118 7.69 -17.20 22.65
N THR A 119 7.43 -16.12 23.39
CA THR A 119 7.55 -16.07 24.85
C THR A 119 6.33 -15.40 25.45
N TRP A 120 6.05 -15.72 26.72
CA TRP A 120 5.05 -15.01 27.52
C TRP A 120 5.61 -14.68 28.90
N ASP A 121 5.17 -13.55 29.45
CA ASP A 121 5.58 -13.03 30.75
C ASP A 121 4.33 -12.53 31.49
N SER A 122 4.04 -13.13 32.66
CA SER A 122 2.87 -12.77 33.47
C SER A 122 3.25 -11.71 34.49
N GLN A 123 2.65 -10.53 34.38
CA GLN A 123 3.00 -9.37 35.20
C GLN A 123 2.01 -9.16 36.35
N THR A 124 2.49 -8.54 37.44
CA THR A 124 1.70 -8.31 38.68
C THR A 124 0.51 -7.37 38.48
N ASN A 125 0.46 -6.64 37.37
CA ASN A 125 -0.65 -5.75 36.98
C ASN A 125 -1.80 -6.49 36.26
N GLY A 126 -1.78 -7.82 36.19
CA GLY A 126 -2.81 -8.62 35.51
C GLY A 126 -2.67 -8.64 33.98
N VAL A 127 -1.55 -8.18 33.44
CA VAL A 127 -1.24 -8.25 32.00
C VAL A 127 -0.27 -9.39 31.75
N VAL A 128 -0.57 -10.22 30.74
CA VAL A 128 0.38 -11.18 30.21
C VAL A 128 0.96 -10.59 28.93
N ALA A 129 2.27 -10.33 28.91
CA ALA A 129 2.97 -9.90 27.72
C ALA A 129 3.32 -11.12 26.86
N ALA A 130 3.31 -10.96 25.54
CA ALA A 130 3.76 -11.97 24.60
C ALA A 130 4.70 -11.34 23.57
N THR A 131 5.76 -12.06 23.21
CA THR A 131 6.70 -11.64 22.17
C THR A 131 6.92 -12.77 21.18
N PHE A 132 6.90 -12.44 19.88
CA PHE A 132 7.17 -13.36 18.79
C PHE A 132 8.38 -12.86 18.01
N SER A 133 9.41 -13.69 17.92
CA SER A 133 10.61 -13.42 17.13
C SER A 133 10.47 -14.09 15.77
N LEU A 134 10.65 -13.31 14.72
CA LEU A 134 10.47 -13.73 13.33
C LEU A 134 11.79 -13.64 12.57
N ARG A 135 12.00 -14.58 11.66
CA ARG A 135 13.11 -14.57 10.71
C ARG A 135 12.57 -14.52 9.29
N LEU A 136 12.96 -13.47 8.57
CA LEU A 136 12.45 -13.24 7.22
C LEU A 136 13.03 -14.24 6.22
N LYS A 137 12.19 -14.63 5.25
CA LYS A 137 12.54 -15.43 4.08
C LYS A 137 12.54 -14.51 2.86
N GLY A 138 13.71 -13.96 2.56
CA GLY A 138 13.90 -12.98 1.48
C GLY A 138 13.84 -11.54 1.97
N LYS A 139 13.81 -10.60 1.02
CA LYS A 139 13.77 -9.16 1.31
C LYS A 139 12.31 -8.70 1.52
N PRO A 140 12.05 -7.80 2.49
CA PRO A 140 10.77 -7.09 2.54
C PRO A 140 10.51 -6.35 1.22
N THR A 141 9.26 -6.34 0.79
CA THR A 141 8.77 -5.45 -0.27
C THR A 141 8.09 -4.24 0.35
N ASN A 142 8.22 -3.09 -0.31
CA ASN A 142 7.60 -1.86 0.17
C ASN A 142 6.11 -1.88 -0.14
N ILE A 143 5.30 -1.45 0.82
CA ILE A 143 3.93 -1.02 0.61
C ILE A 143 4.00 0.49 0.51
N ASN A 144 3.59 1.04 -0.62
CA ASN A 144 3.51 2.48 -0.80
C ASN A 144 2.08 2.92 -0.55
N ALA A 145 1.92 3.98 0.24
CA ALA A 145 0.64 4.64 0.38
C ALA A 145 0.15 5.06 -1.02
N PRO A 146 -1.16 4.96 -1.29
CA PRO A 146 -1.71 5.67 -2.43
C PRO A 146 -1.29 7.14 -2.29
N GLY A 147 -0.64 7.68 -3.33
CA GLY A 147 -0.23 9.09 -3.34
C GLY A 147 -1.43 10.02 -3.15
N VAL A 148 -1.21 11.33 -3.07
CA VAL A 148 -2.37 12.26 -3.06
C VAL A 148 -3.09 12.16 -4.39
N LEU A 149 -4.42 11.93 -4.34
CA LEU A 149 -5.27 11.87 -5.54
C LEU A 149 -5.11 13.17 -6.33
N SER A 150 -4.67 13.05 -7.59
CA SER A 150 -4.42 14.18 -8.49
C SER A 150 -4.61 13.78 -9.96
N PHE A 151 -4.80 14.76 -10.84
CA PHE A 151 -4.81 14.54 -12.29
C PHE A 151 -3.38 14.45 -12.82
N ALA A 152 -3.01 13.31 -13.39
CA ALA A 152 -1.81 13.15 -14.21
C ALA A 152 -2.00 13.76 -15.60
N THR A 153 -3.20 13.62 -16.16
CA THR A 153 -3.66 14.32 -17.36
C THR A 153 -4.99 14.96 -17.05
N ASP A 154 -5.01 16.29 -17.08
CA ASP A 154 -6.22 17.09 -16.89
C ASP A 154 -6.86 17.44 -18.24
N LEU A 155 -8.07 17.98 -18.22
CA LEU A 155 -8.76 18.46 -19.41
C LEU A 155 -8.07 19.68 -20.04
N PRO A 156 -8.08 19.82 -21.38
CA PRO A 156 -7.68 21.07 -22.01
C PRO A 156 -8.67 22.19 -21.71
N ALA A 157 -8.21 23.44 -21.78
CA ALA A 157 -9.08 24.61 -21.52
C ALA A 157 -10.22 24.76 -22.55
N SER A 158 -10.04 24.28 -23.77
CA SER A 158 -11.06 24.27 -24.80
C SER A 158 -10.88 23.13 -25.81
N GLN A 159 -11.99 22.75 -26.45
CA GLN A 159 -12.01 21.75 -27.51
C GLN A 159 -13.07 22.10 -28.56
N THR A 160 -12.66 22.12 -29.83
CA THR A 160 -13.56 22.37 -30.96
C THR A 160 -13.85 21.05 -31.68
N VAL A 161 -15.12 20.73 -31.90
CA VAL A 161 -15.56 19.50 -32.59
C VAL A 161 -16.56 19.85 -33.68
N SER A 162 -16.43 19.27 -34.87
CA SER A 162 -17.42 19.47 -35.93
C SER A 162 -18.72 18.72 -35.62
N ALA A 163 -19.86 19.32 -35.95
CA ALA A 163 -21.15 18.67 -35.84
C ALA A 163 -21.14 17.31 -36.56
N GLY A 164 -21.71 16.29 -35.91
CA GLY A 164 -21.71 14.92 -36.43
C GLY A 164 -20.48 14.09 -36.04
N SER A 165 -19.37 14.72 -35.66
CA SER A 165 -18.14 14.02 -35.22
C SER A 165 -18.22 13.57 -33.76
N ALA A 166 -17.35 12.63 -33.37
CA ALA A 166 -17.28 12.17 -31.99
C ALA A 166 -16.59 13.20 -31.09
N LEU A 167 -17.23 13.55 -29.97
CA LEU A 167 -16.63 14.35 -28.89
C LEU A 167 -16.01 13.39 -27.87
N THR A 168 -14.69 13.46 -27.73
CA THR A 168 -13.92 12.66 -26.77
C THR A 168 -13.09 13.55 -25.86
N MET A 169 -13.22 13.33 -24.55
CA MET A 169 -12.42 13.99 -23.53
C MET A 169 -11.96 12.92 -22.55
N GLY A 170 -10.73 13.03 -22.06
CA GLY A 170 -10.18 12.05 -21.13
C GLY A 170 -9.43 12.73 -20.01
N VAL A 171 -9.54 12.16 -18.82
CA VAL A 171 -8.69 12.48 -17.68
C VAL A 171 -7.92 11.25 -17.26
N VAL A 172 -6.70 11.44 -16.76
CA VAL A 172 -5.90 10.38 -16.14
C VAL A 172 -5.62 10.82 -14.72
N VAL A 173 -5.98 9.98 -13.75
CA VAL A 173 -5.72 10.23 -12.33
C VAL A 173 -4.57 9.36 -11.83
N GLN A 174 -3.89 9.85 -10.80
CA GLN A 174 -2.81 9.16 -10.09
C GLN A 174 -2.93 9.42 -8.59
N GLY A 175 -2.40 8.51 -7.77
CA GLY A 175 -2.62 8.53 -6.33
C GLY A 175 -4.08 8.23 -5.97
N GLY A 176 -4.43 8.37 -4.69
CA GLY A 176 -5.73 8.00 -4.14
C GLY A 176 -5.95 6.50 -4.11
N THR A 177 -7.08 6.10 -3.53
CA THR A 177 -7.41 4.68 -3.31
C THR A 177 -8.35 4.18 -4.39
N ALA A 178 -7.90 3.22 -5.20
CA ALA A 178 -8.75 2.56 -6.18
C ALA A 178 -9.83 1.68 -5.50
N PRO A 179 -11.01 1.46 -6.13
CA PRO A 179 -11.43 1.96 -7.44
C PRO A 179 -11.87 3.43 -7.44
N TYR A 180 -11.70 4.11 -8.58
CA TYR A 180 -12.16 5.49 -8.79
C TYR A 180 -13.55 5.53 -9.43
N THR A 181 -14.34 6.53 -9.06
CA THR A 181 -15.62 6.84 -9.69
C THR A 181 -15.54 8.20 -10.39
N TYR A 182 -16.09 8.27 -11.61
CA TYR A 182 -16.05 9.47 -12.45
C TYR A 182 -17.48 10.01 -12.62
N ALA A 183 -17.64 11.33 -12.53
CA ALA A 183 -18.89 12.01 -12.82
C ALA A 183 -18.60 13.20 -13.74
N TRP A 184 -19.00 13.08 -15.00
CA TRP A 184 -18.88 14.16 -15.96
C TRP A 184 -19.97 15.20 -15.74
N LYS A 185 -19.57 16.46 -15.81
CA LYS A 185 -20.42 17.64 -15.62
C LYS A 185 -20.45 18.44 -16.90
N LYS A 186 -21.62 18.99 -17.22
CA LYS A 186 -21.80 20.05 -18.21
C LYS A 186 -22.39 21.26 -17.48
N GLY A 187 -21.59 22.31 -17.32
CA GLY A 187 -21.88 23.37 -16.35
C GLY A 187 -22.05 22.78 -14.96
N THR A 188 -23.21 22.97 -14.33
CA THR A 188 -23.51 22.44 -12.99
C THR A 188 -24.16 21.05 -13.00
N SER A 189 -24.64 20.60 -14.16
CA SER A 189 -25.44 19.38 -14.30
C SER A 189 -24.57 18.14 -14.56
N THR A 190 -24.85 17.03 -13.89
CA THR A 190 -24.20 15.74 -14.17
C THR A 190 -24.71 15.16 -15.48
N VAL A 191 -23.79 14.75 -16.36
CA VAL A 191 -24.11 14.00 -17.57
C VAL A 191 -24.27 12.52 -17.18
N SER A 192 -25.52 12.06 -17.18
CA SER A 192 -25.84 10.69 -16.77
C SER A 192 -25.23 9.65 -17.72
N GLY A 193 -24.77 8.53 -17.16
CA GLY A 193 -24.20 7.40 -17.91
C GLY A 193 -22.72 7.56 -18.31
N GLN A 194 -22.10 8.70 -18.02
CA GLN A 194 -20.67 8.92 -18.25
C GLN A 194 -19.92 8.74 -16.93
N THR A 195 -19.49 7.50 -16.66
CA THR A 195 -18.82 7.10 -15.40
C THR A 195 -17.40 6.58 -15.60
N SER A 196 -16.85 6.74 -16.80
CA SER A 196 -15.50 6.33 -17.16
C SER A 196 -14.54 7.51 -17.16
N ALA A 197 -13.24 7.23 -17.09
CA ALA A 197 -12.17 8.22 -17.22
C ALA A 197 -12.20 8.96 -18.58
N THR A 198 -12.82 8.35 -19.59
CA THR A 198 -13.05 8.95 -20.91
C THR A 198 -14.53 9.23 -21.09
N PHE A 199 -14.86 10.49 -21.37
CA PHE A 199 -16.15 10.90 -21.91
C PHE A 199 -16.17 10.65 -23.41
N THR A 200 -17.22 10.00 -23.89
CA THR A 200 -17.44 9.81 -25.32
C THR A 200 -18.88 10.11 -25.68
N LYS A 201 -19.05 10.98 -26.67
CA LYS A 201 -20.31 11.15 -27.39
C LYS A 201 -20.08 10.90 -28.88
N ALA A 202 -20.77 9.90 -29.43
CA ALA A 202 -20.52 9.40 -30.78
C ALA A 202 -20.80 10.43 -31.88
N SER A 203 -21.77 11.33 -31.67
CA SER A 203 -22.13 12.37 -32.62
C SER A 203 -22.50 13.65 -31.86
N ALA A 204 -21.65 14.66 -31.99
CA ALA A 204 -21.83 15.95 -31.34
C ALA A 204 -22.84 16.81 -32.11
N VAL A 205 -23.73 17.48 -31.38
CA VAL A 205 -24.72 18.42 -31.94
C VAL A 205 -24.58 19.79 -31.29
N SER A 206 -25.17 20.84 -31.86
CA SER A 206 -25.05 22.22 -31.34
C SER A 206 -25.40 22.35 -29.85
N GLY A 207 -26.38 21.57 -29.38
CA GLY A 207 -26.78 21.49 -27.97
C GLY A 207 -25.72 20.88 -27.04
N ASP A 208 -24.64 20.30 -27.57
CA ASP A 208 -23.51 19.78 -26.79
C ASP A 208 -22.46 20.85 -26.49
N ALA A 209 -22.48 22.01 -27.14
CA ALA A 209 -21.58 23.11 -26.77
C ALA A 209 -21.78 23.53 -25.30
N GLY A 210 -20.69 23.85 -24.60
CA GLY A 210 -20.72 24.26 -23.20
C GLY A 210 -19.43 23.94 -22.45
N VAL A 211 -19.41 24.25 -21.15
CA VAL A 211 -18.28 23.97 -20.27
C VAL A 211 -18.43 22.58 -19.67
N TYR A 212 -17.39 21.77 -19.76
CA TYR A 212 -17.33 20.41 -19.23
C TYR A 212 -16.26 20.28 -18.16
N SER A 213 -16.55 19.50 -17.12
CA SER A 213 -15.58 19.11 -16.11
C SER A 213 -15.82 17.67 -15.67
N CYS A 214 -14.80 17.05 -15.08
CA CYS A 214 -14.85 15.69 -14.55
C CYS A 214 -14.57 15.72 -13.05
N VAL A 215 -15.51 15.21 -12.26
CA VAL A 215 -15.34 15.00 -10.82
C VAL A 215 -14.90 13.55 -10.62
N VAL A 216 -13.77 13.35 -9.95
CA VAL A 216 -13.26 12.02 -9.62
C VAL A 216 -13.30 11.83 -8.11
N THR A 217 -13.89 10.71 -7.66
CA THR A 217 -13.91 10.31 -6.25
C THR A 217 -13.20 8.98 -6.09
N ASP A 218 -12.25 8.90 -5.16
CA ASP A 218 -11.58 7.64 -4.81
C ASP A 218 -12.40 6.83 -3.78
N ALA A 219 -11.97 5.59 -3.52
CA ALA A 219 -12.66 4.68 -2.61
C ALA A 219 -12.65 5.15 -1.14
N ASP A 220 -11.72 6.05 -0.77
CA ASP A 220 -11.66 6.67 0.55
C ASP A 220 -12.54 7.94 0.65
N GLY A 221 -13.21 8.32 -0.44
CA GLY A 221 -14.12 9.47 -0.50
C GLY A 221 -13.43 10.81 -0.79
N THR A 222 -12.16 10.80 -1.19
CA THR A 222 -11.45 12.00 -1.65
C THR A 222 -11.99 12.42 -3.01
N VAL A 223 -12.41 13.68 -3.12
CA VAL A 223 -12.99 14.24 -4.34
C VAL A 223 -12.05 15.28 -4.94
N ILE A 224 -11.73 15.14 -6.23
CA ILE A 224 -11.06 16.17 -7.03
C ILE A 224 -11.89 16.51 -8.26
N THR A 225 -11.78 17.74 -8.76
CA THR A 225 -12.46 18.20 -9.97
C THR A 225 -11.43 18.68 -10.98
N SER A 226 -11.60 18.27 -12.23
CA SER A 226 -10.74 18.66 -13.35
C SER A 226 -10.81 20.17 -13.60
N SER A 227 -9.88 20.67 -14.42
CA SER A 227 -10.05 21.97 -15.05
C SER A 227 -11.29 22.00 -15.96
N ASP A 228 -11.85 23.20 -16.17
CA ASP A 228 -12.98 23.40 -17.07
C ASP A 228 -12.53 23.37 -18.53
N CYS A 229 -13.20 22.55 -19.34
CA CYS A 229 -13.03 22.48 -20.80
C CYS A 229 -14.21 23.15 -21.52
N THR A 230 -13.95 24.22 -22.26
CA THR A 230 -14.98 24.86 -23.09
C THR A 230 -15.09 24.15 -24.44
N VAL A 231 -16.20 23.44 -24.66
CA VAL A 231 -16.49 22.74 -25.91
C VAL A 231 -17.29 23.63 -26.87
N THR A 232 -16.78 23.80 -28.09
CA THR A 232 -17.45 24.48 -29.20
C THR A 232 -17.77 23.50 -30.32
N ILE A 233 -18.95 23.63 -30.92
CA ILE A 233 -19.42 22.79 -32.03
C ILE A 233 -19.53 23.63 -33.30
N ASN A 234 -18.84 23.20 -34.36
CA ASN A 234 -18.80 23.88 -35.66
C ASN A 234 -19.64 23.17 -36.72
#